data_AF-A0A929I0T3-F1
#
_entry.id   AF-A0A929I0T3-F1
#
_cell.length_a   1.000
_cell.length_b   1.000
_cell.length_c   1.000
_cell.angle_alpha   90.00
_cell.angle_beta   90.00
_cell.angle_gamma   90.00
#
_symmetry.space_group_name_H-M   'P 1'
#
loop_
_entity.id
_entity.type
_entity.pdbx_description
1 polymer ?
#
loop_
_entity_poly.entity_id
_entity_poly.type
_entity_poly.pdbx_seq_one_letter_code
_entity_poly.pdbx_strand_id
1 'polypeptide(L)' 'MEEKINIISHAIGFILSIVALVLLVRHATLHGDIWHIVSFSIFGASLIILYAASTFYHSAK' A
#
# COMPACT_ATOMS: atom_id res chain seq x y z
N MET A 1 16.98 2.46 18.16
CA MET A 1 16.75 1.12 17.55
C MET A 1 15.32 1.00 17.03
N GLU A 2 14.32 1.45 17.81
CA GLU A 2 12.90 1.47 17.41
C GLU A 2 12.65 2.20 16.08
N GLU A 3 13.20 3.39 15.87
CA GLU A 3 13.00 4.13 14.59
C GLU A 3 13.47 3.35 13.36
N LYS A 4 14.58 2.61 13.43
CA LYS A 4 15.05 1.79 12.31
C LYS A 4 14.09 0.64 12.00
N ILE A 5 13.52 0.01 13.03
CA ILE A 5 12.53 -1.06 12.86
C ILE A 5 11.24 -0.49 12.26
N ASN A 6 10.82 0.70 12.69
CA ASN A 6 9.66 1.38 12.14
C ASN A 6 9.87 1.73 10.65
N ILE A 7 11.03 2.26 10.27
CA ILE A 7 11.33 2.56 8.86
C ILE A 7 11.29 1.30 8.00
N ILE A 8 11.92 0.21 8.46
CA ILE A 8 11.94 -1.06 7.71
C ILE A 8 10.52 -1.63 7.57
N SER A 9 9.72 -1.62 8.63
CA SER A 9 8.36 -2.13 8.58
C SER A 9 7.48 -1.32 7.63
N HIS A 10 7.63 0.02 7.61
CA HIS A 10 6.92 0.87 6.66
C HIS A 10 7.38 0.68 5.20
N ALA A 11 8.68 0.52 4.95
CA ALA A 11 9.20 0.26 3.61
C ALA A 11 8.71 -1.09 3.06
N ILE A 12 8.67 -2.12 3.90
CA ILE A 12 8.07 -3.42 3.55
C ILE A 12 6.57 -3.24 3.30
N GLY A 13 5.87 -2.52 4.19
CA GLY A 13 4.45 -2.20 4.03
C GLY A 13 4.13 -1.49 2.71
N PHE A 14 5.00 -0.58 2.27
CA PHE A 14 4.87 0.12 0.99
C PHE A 14 4.92 -0.85 -0.20
N ILE A 15 5.94 -1.71 -0.27
CA ILE A 15 6.10 -2.69 -1.35
C ILE A 15 4.92 -3.67 -1.35
N LEU A 16 4.56 -4.21 -0.19
CA LEU A 16 3.44 -5.14 -0.06
C LEU A 16 2.12 -4.50 -0.47
N SER A 17 1.92 -3.20 -0.21
CA SER A 17 0.70 -2.47 -0.61
C SER A 17 0.57 -2.35 -2.13
N ILE A 18 1.67 -2.14 -2.84
CA ILE A 18 1.69 -2.13 -4.32
C ILE A 18 1.28 -3.51 -4.85
N VAL A 19 1.91 -4.57 -4.34
CA VAL A 19 1.60 -5.95 -4.76
C VAL A 19 0.14 -6.30 -4.47
N ALA A 20 -0.35 -5.98 -3.26
CA ALA A 20 -1.72 -6.23 -2.85
C ALA A 20 -2.74 -5.49 -3.74
N LEU A 21 -2.48 -4.22 -4.06
CA LEU A 21 -3.34 -3.44 -4.95
C LEU A 21 -3.47 -4.10 -6.33
N VAL A 22 -2.35 -4.51 -6.93
CA VAL A 22 -2.36 -5.18 -8.25
C VAL A 22 -3.14 -6.49 -8.19
N LEU A 23 -2.92 -7.31 -7.16
CA LEU A 23 -3.61 -8.61 -7.00
C LEU A 23 -5.12 -8.43 -6.78
N LEU A 24 -5.52 -7.48 -5.94
CA LEU A 24 -6.92 -7.19 -5.64
C LEU A 24 -7.66 -6.65 -6.87
N VAL A 25 -7.07 -5.68 -7.58
CA VAL A 25 -7.67 -5.14 -8.81
C VAL A 25 -7.80 -6.23 -9.87
N ARG A 26 -6.75 -7.03 -10.09
CA ARG A 26 -6.81 -8.18 -11.02
C ARG A 26 -7.90 -9.17 -10.63
N HIS A 27 -8.02 -9.47 -9.34
CA HIS A 27 -9.06 -10.37 -8.84
C HIS A 27 -10.46 -9.79 -9.08
N ALA A 28 -10.66 -8.50 -8.79
CA ALA A 28 -11.93 -7.80 -9.03
C ALA A 28 -12.30 -7.74 -10.52
N THR A 29 -11.34 -7.58 -11.42
CA THR A 29 -11.60 -7.62 -12.87
C THR A 29 -12.10 -8.99 -13.33
N LEU A 30 -11.65 -10.08 -12.70
CA LEU A 30 -12.00 -11.44 -13.09
C LEU A 30 -13.27 -11.97 -12.42
N HIS A 31 -13.56 -11.54 -11.18
CA HIS A 31 -14.60 -12.16 -10.35
C HIS A 31 -15.54 -11.16 -9.67
N GLY A 32 -15.27 -9.86 -9.73
CA GLY A 32 -16.01 -8.82 -9.03
C GLY A 32 -16.81 -7.92 -9.96
N ASP A 33 -17.29 -6.82 -9.39
CA ASP A 33 -17.96 -5.74 -10.11
C ASP A 33 -17.16 -4.43 -10.03
N ILE A 34 -17.73 -3.36 -10.58
CA ILE A 34 -17.08 -2.06 -10.61
C ILE A 34 -16.83 -1.48 -9.21
N TRP A 35 -17.67 -1.81 -8.22
CA TRP A 35 -17.50 -1.33 -6.85
C TRP A 35 -16.31 -2.00 -6.18
N HIS A 36 -16.02 -3.26 -6.49
CA HIS A 36 -14.81 -3.93 -6.01
C HIS A 36 -13.54 -3.26 -6.56
N ILE A 37 -13.53 -2.94 -7.86
CA ILE A 37 -12.39 -2.27 -8.51
C ILE A 37 -12.14 -0.90 -7.87
N VAL A 38 -13.19 -0.09 -7.72
CA VAL A 38 -13.09 1.26 -7.12
C VAL A 38 -12.64 1.18 -5.67
N SER A 39 -13.25 0.30 -4.87
CA SER A 39 -12.95 0.17 -3.44
C SER A 39 -11.52 -0.31 -3.21
N PHE A 40 -11.07 -1.35 -3.94
CA PHE A 40 -9.70 -1.84 -3.85
C PHE A 40 -8.67 -0.82 -4.32
N SER A 41 -8.99 -0.04 -5.36
CA SER A 41 -8.12 1.03 -5.85
C SER A 41 -7.93 2.13 -4.80
N ILE A 42 -9.02 2.60 -4.18
CA ILE A 42 -8.96 3.63 -3.13
C ILE A 42 -8.19 3.10 -1.92
N PHE A 43 -8.51 1.89 -1.45
CA PHE A 43 -7.85 1.30 -0.30
C PHE A 43 -6.36 1.08 -0.53
N GLY A 44 -5.98 0.45 -1.65
CA GLY A 44 -4.58 0.17 -1.97
C GLY A 44 -3.77 1.44 -2.20
N ALA A 45 -4.31 2.44 -2.91
CA ALA A 45 -3.65 3.73 -3.07
C ALA A 45 -3.44 4.44 -1.73
N SER A 46 -4.42 4.36 -0.82
CA SER A 46 -4.32 4.95 0.52
C SER A 46 -3.19 4.30 1.33
N LEU A 47 -3.04 2.98 1.28
CA LEU A 47 -1.95 2.27 1.94
C LEU A 47 -0.58 2.64 1.35
N ILE A 48 -0.47 2.70 0.02
CA ILE A 48 0.75 3.13 -0.67
C ILE A 48 1.16 4.53 -0.20
N ILE A 49 0.21 5.48 -0.18
CA ILE A 49 0.48 6.85 0.29
C ILE A 49 0.88 6.86 1.77
N LEU A 50 0.17 6.12 2.63
CA LEU A 50 0.48 6.04 4.06
C LEU A 50 1.90 5.53 4.33
N TYR A 51 2.28 4.41 3.70
CA TYR A 51 3.59 3.82 3.89
C TYR A 51 4.70 4.62 3.20
N ALA A 52 4.43 5.22 2.04
CA ALA A 52 5.34 6.14 1.39
C ALA A 52 5.60 7.37 2.26
N ALA A 53 4.55 8.01 2.77
CA ALA A 53 4.68 9.16 3.66
C ALA A 53 5.48 8.80 4.91
N SER A 54 5.21 7.65 5.54
CA SER A 54 5.97 7.22 6.73
C SER A 54 7.44 6.94 6.43
N THR A 55 7.73 6.30 5.27
CA THR A 55 9.10 5.96 4.86
C THR A 55 9.89 7.20 4.42
N PHE A 56 9.30 8.06 3.59
CA PHE A 56 9.97 9.26 3.08
C PHE A 56 10.08 10.37 4.14
N TYR A 57 9.09 10.52 5.03
CA TYR A 57 9.18 11.48 6.14
C TYR A 57 10.36 11.15 7.07
N HIS A 58 10.59 9.87 7.34
CA HIS A 58 11.76 9.44 8.10
C HIS A 58 13.07 9.55 7.29
N SER A 59 13.03 9.41 5.96
CA SER A 59 14.22 9.57 5.12
C SER A 59 14.63 11.03 4.90
N ALA A 60 13.71 11.99 5.09
CA ALA A 60 13.94 13.42 4.94
C ALA A 60 14.24 14.15 6.27
N LYS A 61 14.21 13.43 7.39
CA LYS A 61 14.56 13.88 8.75
C LYS A 61 16.01 13.54 9.04
#